data_AF-A0A5J5M043-F1
#
_entry.id   AF-A0A5J5M043-F1
#
_cell.length_a   1.000
_cell.length_b   1.000
_cell.length_c   1.000
_cell.angle_alpha   90.00
_cell.angle_beta   90.00
_cell.angle_gamma   90.00
#
_symmetry.space_group_name_H-M   'P 1'
#
loop_
_entity.id
_entity.type
_entity.pdbx_description
1 polymer ?
#
loop_
_entity_poly.entity_id
_entity_poly.type
_entity_poly.pdbx_seq_one_letter_code
_entity_poly.pdbx_strand_id
1 'polypeptide(L)'
;MICDNAHRWAASLLYWLEIVQETGAILVLLSIAEVKTGIFLKMSKIELGRLSEAQIREIMIREAIAIDFSLTPSKIARLQSIAGSNPMLAKQAVQEAKLGRHFPEGKGNEYINVAPFINALLTALGIIRFIGLGLGDRSLYIFGGVAMLIAISLRYMGIGLNQAARRKPLGKK
;
A
#
# COMPACT_ATOMS: atom_id res chain seq x y z
N MET A 1 13.56 -27.89 -6.52
CA MET A 1 12.55 -27.83 -5.42
C MET A 1 12.08 -26.39 -5.27
N ILE A 2 10.77 -26.17 -5.09
CA ILE A 2 10.20 -24.83 -4.83
C ILE A 2 9.66 -24.81 -3.41
N CYS A 3 10.10 -23.85 -2.60
CA CYS A 3 9.74 -23.75 -1.19
C CYS A 3 9.13 -22.39 -0.90
N ASP A 4 7.87 -22.38 -0.45
CA ASP A 4 7.20 -21.16 -0.02
C ASP A 4 7.43 -20.87 1.47
N ASN A 5 7.42 -19.59 1.83
CA ASN A 5 7.66 -19.10 3.19
C ASN A 5 8.95 -19.60 3.86
N ALA A 6 10.03 -19.71 3.09
CA ALA A 6 11.29 -20.28 3.55
C ALA A 6 11.92 -19.52 4.73
N HIS A 7 11.59 -18.23 4.92
CA HIS A 7 12.04 -17.43 6.07
C HIS A 7 11.54 -17.91 7.43
N ARG A 8 10.49 -18.75 7.46
CA ARG A 8 9.93 -19.28 8.72
C ARG A 8 10.55 -20.60 9.13
N TRP A 9 11.41 -21.17 8.29
CA TRP A 9 11.93 -22.51 8.48
C TRP A 9 13.01 -22.51 9.56
N ALA A 10 13.09 -23.63 10.29
CA ALA A 10 14.11 -23.81 11.32
C ALA A 10 15.53 -23.80 10.71
N ALA A 11 16.51 -23.32 11.48
CA ALA A 11 17.90 -23.22 11.03
C ALA A 11 18.48 -24.57 10.57
N SER A 12 18.09 -25.68 11.21
CA SER A 12 18.49 -27.04 10.81
C SER A 12 18.02 -27.39 9.39
N LEU A 13 16.80 -27.01 9.03
CA LEU A 13 16.26 -27.26 7.68
C LEU A 13 16.96 -26.38 6.63
N LEU A 14 17.28 -25.13 6.98
CA LEU A 14 18.05 -24.24 6.10
C LEU A 14 19.47 -24.76 5.87
N TYR A 15 20.12 -25.31 6.90
CA TYR A 15 21.44 -25.93 6.77
C TYR A 15 21.40 -27.21 5.92
N TRP A 16 20.35 -28.01 6.08
CA TRP A 16 20.15 -29.18 5.21
C TRP A 16 19.97 -28.80 3.74
N LEU A 17 19.21 -27.73 3.45
CA LEU A 17 19.07 -27.22 2.09
C LEU A 17 20.41 -26.76 1.49
N GLU A 18 21.32 -26.26 2.32
CA GLU A 18 22.65 -25.82 1.90
C GLU A 18 23.47 -27.01 1.38
N ILE A 19 23.45 -28.13 2.10
CA ILE A 19 24.07 -29.39 1.66
C ILE A 19 23.44 -29.87 0.35
N VAL A 20 22.11 -29.81 0.24
CA VAL A 20 21.39 -30.19 -1.00
C VAL A 20 21.78 -29.29 -2.17
N GLN A 21 21.96 -27.99 -1.94
CA GLN A 21 22.44 -27.07 -2.97
C GLN A 21 23.85 -27.44 -3.46
N GLU A 22 24.75 -27.80 -2.53
CA GLU A 22 26.13 -28.20 -2.85
C GLU A 22 26.19 -29.47 -3.70
N THR A 23 25.21 -30.35 -3.60
CA THR A 23 25.07 -31.53 -4.48
C THR A 23 24.62 -31.18 -5.92
N GLY A 24 24.39 -29.91 -6.23
CA GLY A 24 23.98 -29.43 -7.56
C GLY A 24 22.46 -29.36 -7.77
N ALA A 25 21.66 -29.46 -6.70
CA ALA A 25 20.22 -29.38 -6.82
C ALA A 25 19.74 -27.94 -7.09
N ILE A 26 18.76 -27.78 -7.98
CA ILE A 26 18.13 -26.49 -8.26
C ILE A 26 17.10 -26.18 -7.17
N LEU A 27 17.36 -25.13 -6.40
CA LEU A 27 16.51 -24.66 -5.30
C LEU A 27 15.92 -23.28 -5.61
N VAL A 28 14.61 -23.13 -5.36
CA VAL A 28 13.91 -21.85 -5.44
C VAL A 28 13.23 -21.62 -4.09
N LEU A 29 13.71 -20.60 -3.36
CA LEU A 29 13.20 -20.23 -2.05
C LEU A 29 12.41 -18.92 -2.16
N LEU A 30 11.14 -18.96 -1.78
CA LEU A 30 10.27 -17.78 -1.74
C LEU A 30 10.22 -17.24 -0.31
N SER A 31 10.35 -15.93 -0.18
CA SER A 31 10.31 -15.25 1.11
C SER A 31 9.64 -13.89 1.02
N ILE A 32 8.89 -13.54 2.06
CA ILE A 32 8.26 -12.23 2.24
C ILE A 32 9.24 -11.24 2.90
N ALA A 33 10.19 -11.74 3.69
CA ALA A 33 11.17 -10.94 4.41
C ALA A 33 12.59 -11.22 3.89
N GLU A 34 13.45 -10.20 3.98
CA GLU A 34 14.87 -10.39 3.75
C GLU A 34 15.49 -11.15 4.92
N VAL A 35 15.98 -12.37 4.65
CA VAL A 35 16.66 -13.21 5.63
C VAL A 35 18.16 -13.11 5.39
N LYS A 36 18.88 -12.57 6.36
CA LYS A 36 20.33 -12.30 6.25
C LYS A 36 21.19 -13.41 6.87
N THR A 37 20.77 -14.67 6.70
CA THR A 37 21.41 -15.81 7.37
C THR A 37 21.40 -17.06 6.50
N GLY A 38 22.43 -17.91 6.63
CA GLY A 38 22.49 -19.24 6.02
C GLY A 38 22.46 -19.21 4.49
N ILE A 39 21.78 -20.19 3.89
CA ILE A 39 21.66 -20.39 2.44
C ILE A 39 21.20 -19.14 1.68
N PHE A 40 20.41 -18.25 2.30
CA PHE A 40 19.93 -17.02 1.67
C PHE A 40 21.05 -16.04 1.28
N LEU A 41 22.22 -16.10 1.95
CA LEU A 41 23.38 -15.28 1.60
C LEU A 41 24.17 -15.83 0.41
N LYS A 42 24.05 -17.14 0.13
CA LYS A 42 24.77 -17.84 -0.95
C LYS A 42 23.99 -17.86 -2.27
N MET A 43 22.68 -17.61 -2.22
CA MET A 43 21.79 -17.68 -3.38
C MET A 43 21.65 -16.33 -4.10
N SER A 44 21.42 -16.38 -5.41
CA SER A 44 21.04 -15.20 -6.19
C SER A 44 19.66 -14.71 -5.78
N LYS A 45 19.53 -13.41 -5.50
CA LYS A 45 18.30 -12.78 -5.04
C LYS A 45 17.53 -12.18 -6.22
N ILE A 46 16.26 -12.53 -6.34
CA ILE A 46 15.32 -11.90 -7.27
C ILE A 46 14.24 -11.22 -6.43
N GLU A 47 14.16 -9.89 -6.51
CA GLU A 47 13.14 -9.13 -5.81
C GLU A 47 11.90 -8.97 -6.69
N LEU A 48 10.75 -9.40 -6.17
CA LEU A 48 9.46 -9.19 -6.81
C LEU A 48 8.90 -7.82 -6.38
N GLY A 49 8.84 -6.90 -7.34
CA GLY A 49 8.21 -5.59 -7.15
C GLY A 49 6.70 -5.69 -6.97
N ARG A 50 6.11 -4.63 -6.41
CA ARG A 50 4.65 -4.49 -6.38
C ARG A 50 4.12 -4.22 -7.78
N LEU A 51 2.98 -4.83 -8.11
CA LEU A 51 2.29 -4.57 -9.36
C LEU A 51 1.66 -3.18 -9.35
N SER A 52 1.74 -2.49 -10.49
CA SER A 52 1.06 -1.22 -10.69
C SER A 52 -0.45 -1.41 -10.81
N GLU A 53 -1.20 -0.34 -10.54
CA GLU A 53 -2.66 -0.34 -10.73
C GLU A 53 -3.07 -0.72 -12.16
N ALA A 54 -2.32 -0.29 -13.17
CA ALA A 54 -2.58 -0.65 -14.55
C ALA A 54 -2.41 -2.16 -14.79
N GLN A 55 -1.36 -2.77 -14.22
CA GLN A 55 -1.11 -4.21 -14.34
C GLN A 55 -2.18 -5.04 -13.62
N ILE A 56 -2.62 -4.61 -12.43
CA ILE A 56 -3.72 -5.28 -11.71
C ILE A 56 -5.01 -5.23 -12.53
N ARG A 57 -5.33 -4.06 -13.10
CA ARG A 57 -6.50 -3.91 -13.97
C ARG A 57 -6.44 -4.86 -15.17
N GLU A 58 -5.28 -4.98 -15.79
CA GLU A 58 -5.08 -5.92 -16.90
C GLU A 58 -5.29 -7.37 -16.47
N ILE A 59 -4.76 -7.77 -15.32
CA ILE A 59 -4.98 -9.11 -14.74
C ILE A 59 -6.47 -9.37 -14.52
N MET A 60 -7.21 -8.39 -14.00
CA MET A 60 -8.65 -8.51 -13.78
C MET A 60 -9.44 -8.64 -15.08
N ILE A 61 -9.09 -7.86 -16.11
CA ILE A 61 -9.72 -7.95 -17.43
C ILE A 61 -9.45 -9.32 -18.05
N ARG A 62 -8.20 -9.80 -18.00
CA ARG A 62 -7.84 -11.12 -18.49
C ARG A 62 -8.60 -12.23 -17.76
N GLU A 63 -8.74 -12.13 -16.44
CA GLU A 63 -9.53 -13.09 -15.66
C GLU A 63 -11.00 -13.05 -16.04
N ALA A 64 -11.57 -11.85 -16.21
CA ALA A 64 -12.97 -11.66 -16.58
C ALA A 64 -13.28 -12.29 -17.96
N ILE A 65 -12.37 -12.12 -18.92
CA ILE A 65 -12.44 -12.79 -20.23
C ILE A 65 -12.34 -14.32 -20.04
N ALA A 66 -11.41 -14.80 -19.22
CA ALA A 66 -11.20 -16.23 -19.00
C ALA A 66 -12.43 -16.93 -18.39
N ILE A 67 -13.18 -16.24 -17.54
CA ILE A 67 -14.40 -16.77 -16.93
C ILE A 67 -15.68 -16.36 -17.66
N ASP A 68 -15.59 -15.80 -18.88
CA ASP A 68 -16.72 -15.29 -19.67
C ASP A 68 -17.66 -14.39 -18.86
N PHE A 69 -17.08 -13.37 -18.24
CA PHE A 69 -17.78 -12.41 -17.40
C PHE A 69 -17.52 -10.98 -17.88
N SER A 70 -18.58 -10.31 -18.32
CA SER A 70 -18.50 -8.91 -18.73
C SER A 70 -18.49 -7.98 -17.52
N LEU A 71 -17.39 -7.24 -17.36
CA LEU A 71 -17.23 -6.24 -16.31
C LEU A 71 -17.24 -4.83 -16.91
N THR A 72 -18.14 -3.98 -16.41
CA THR A 72 -18.13 -2.55 -16.71
C THR A 72 -16.91 -1.87 -16.06
N PRO A 73 -16.33 -0.80 -16.67
CA PRO A 73 -15.16 -0.10 -16.11
C PRO A 73 -15.33 0.37 -14.65
N SER A 74 -16.54 0.82 -14.27
CA SER A 74 -16.88 1.22 -12.89
C SER A 74 -16.77 0.07 -11.89
N LYS A 75 -17.21 -1.13 -12.28
CA LYS A 75 -17.15 -2.33 -11.45
C LYS A 75 -15.71 -2.84 -11.31
N ILE A 76 -14.90 -2.72 -12.37
CA ILE A 76 -13.46 -3.01 -12.32
C ILE A 76 -12.76 -2.06 -11.34
N ALA A 77 -13.04 -0.75 -11.41
CA ALA A 77 -12.44 0.21 -10.49
C ALA A 77 -12.77 -0.10 -9.02
N ARG A 78 -14.03 -0.47 -8.72
CA ARG A 78 -14.44 -0.89 -7.37
C ARG A 78 -13.75 -2.18 -6.91
N LEU A 79 -13.69 -3.19 -7.76
CA LEU A 79 -13.01 -4.45 -7.40
C LEU A 79 -11.49 -4.26 -7.26
N GLN A 80 -10.91 -3.36 -8.05
CA GLN A 80 -9.51 -2.99 -7.99
C GLN A 80 -9.16 -2.27 -6.68
N SER A 81 -10.01 -1.37 -6.16
CA SER A 81 -9.76 -0.73 -4.86
C SER A 81 -9.77 -1.74 -3.71
N ILE A 82 -10.60 -2.79 -3.81
CA ILE A 82 -10.65 -3.88 -2.84
C ILE A 82 -9.40 -4.76 -2.92
N ALA A 83 -8.95 -5.12 -4.12
CA ALA A 83 -7.81 -6.00 -4.34
C ALA A 83 -6.45 -5.33 -4.09
N GLY A 84 -6.36 -4.01 -4.28
CA GLY A 84 -5.10 -3.26 -4.20
C GLY A 84 -4.04 -3.80 -5.17
N SER A 85 -2.79 -3.92 -4.72
CA SER A 85 -1.68 -4.44 -5.52
C SER A 85 -1.54 -5.97 -5.49
N ASN A 86 -2.55 -6.72 -5.01
CA ASN A 86 -2.47 -8.17 -4.89
C ASN A 86 -3.12 -8.87 -6.10
N PRO A 87 -2.34 -9.58 -6.93
CA PRO A 87 -2.86 -10.21 -8.14
C PRO A 87 -3.79 -11.40 -7.87
N MET A 88 -3.56 -12.15 -6.78
CA MET A 88 -4.45 -13.26 -6.41
C MET A 88 -5.81 -12.75 -5.93
N LEU A 89 -5.81 -11.70 -5.09
CA LEU A 89 -7.07 -11.08 -4.66
C LEU A 89 -7.81 -10.45 -5.84
N ALA A 90 -7.09 -9.88 -6.81
CA ALA A 90 -7.71 -9.32 -8.02
C ALA A 90 -8.46 -10.37 -8.84
N LYS A 91 -7.87 -11.57 -9.02
CA LYS A 91 -8.55 -12.68 -9.70
C LYS A 91 -9.75 -13.20 -8.91
N GLN A 92 -9.57 -13.41 -7.60
CA GLN A 92 -10.64 -13.84 -6.72
C GLN A 92 -11.80 -12.82 -6.73
N ALA A 93 -11.49 -11.53 -6.79
CA ALA A 93 -12.47 -10.46 -6.88
C ALA A 93 -13.38 -10.56 -8.11
N VAL A 94 -12.79 -10.89 -9.25
CA VAL A 94 -13.53 -11.09 -10.49
C VAL A 94 -14.40 -12.36 -10.43
N GLN A 95 -13.85 -13.45 -9.90
CA GLN A 95 -14.58 -14.71 -9.74
C GLN A 95 -15.77 -14.59 -8.78
N GLU A 96 -15.59 -13.95 -7.64
CA GLU A 96 -16.67 -13.72 -6.66
C GLU A 96 -17.73 -12.76 -7.20
N ALA A 97 -17.33 -11.76 -7.98
CA ALA A 97 -18.27 -10.85 -8.64
C ALA A 97 -19.16 -11.57 -9.67
N LYS A 98 -18.67 -12.64 -10.32
CA LYS A 98 -19.49 -13.52 -11.17
C LYS A 98 -20.49 -14.33 -10.36
N LEU A 99 -20.10 -14.79 -9.17
CA LEU A 99 -20.96 -15.55 -8.25
C LEU A 99 -22.03 -14.69 -7.55
N GLY A 100 -22.08 -13.38 -7.80
CA GLY A 100 -23.03 -12.47 -7.17
C GLY A 100 -22.77 -12.25 -5.67
N ARG A 101 -21.61 -12.66 -5.15
CA ARG A 101 -21.25 -12.43 -3.75
C ARG A 101 -20.74 -10.99 -3.59
N HIS A 102 -21.31 -10.28 -2.64
CA HIS A 102 -20.82 -8.97 -2.24
C HIS A 102 -19.56 -9.15 -1.40
N PHE A 103 -18.47 -8.50 -1.81
CA PHE A 103 -17.29 -8.36 -0.96
C PHE A 103 -17.68 -7.65 0.33
N PRO A 104 -17.30 -8.16 1.52
CA PRO A 104 -17.24 -7.30 2.69
C PRO A 104 -16.23 -6.20 2.37
N GLU A 105 -16.71 -4.96 2.31
CA GLU A 105 -15.89 -3.76 2.12
C GLU A 105 -14.87 -3.68 3.26
N GLY A 106 -13.64 -4.13 3.01
CA GLY A 106 -12.58 -3.95 4.01
C GLY A 106 -11.49 -5.01 3.97
N LYS A 107 -10.52 -4.82 3.07
CA LYS A 107 -9.10 -5.18 3.29
C LYS A 107 -8.13 -4.28 2.51
N GLY A 108 -8.60 -3.53 1.52
CA GLY A 108 -7.86 -2.39 0.95
C GLY A 108 -7.96 -1.21 1.90
N ASN A 109 -6.87 -0.86 2.58
CA ASN A 109 -6.78 0.40 3.31
C ASN A 109 -6.63 1.52 2.25
N GLU A 110 -7.74 1.93 1.65
CA GLU A 110 -7.76 2.98 0.63
C GLU A 110 -7.29 4.28 1.29
N TYR A 111 -6.04 4.64 1.04
CA TYR A 111 -5.45 5.87 1.54
C TYR A 111 -6.08 7.02 0.76
N ILE A 112 -7.14 7.62 1.31
CA ILE A 112 -7.63 8.90 0.79
C ILE A 112 -6.51 9.92 0.96
N ASN A 113 -5.95 10.39 -0.15
CA ASN A 113 -4.92 11.42 -0.11
C ASN A 113 -5.57 12.78 0.19
N VAL A 114 -5.61 13.16 1.47
CA VAL A 114 -6.21 14.43 1.95
C VAL A 114 -5.25 15.63 1.79
N ALA A 115 -3.98 15.40 1.39
CA ALA A 115 -2.98 16.44 1.23
C ALA A 115 -3.41 17.66 0.37
N PRO A 116 -4.09 17.51 -0.80
CA PRO A 116 -4.50 18.67 -1.59
C PRO A 116 -5.47 19.60 -0.85
N PHE A 117 -6.39 19.06 -0.05
CA PHE A 117 -7.36 19.87 0.70
C PHE A 117 -6.69 20.66 1.83
N ILE A 118 -5.74 20.05 2.54
CA ILE A 118 -4.98 20.72 3.60
C ILE A 118 -4.13 21.86 3.01
N ASN A 119 -3.49 21.63 1.87
CA ASN A 119 -2.70 22.66 1.19
C ASN A 119 -3.60 23.82 0.72
N ALA A 120 -4.77 23.54 0.16
CA ALA A 120 -5.73 24.57 -0.25
C ALA A 120 -6.17 25.47 0.93
N LEU A 121 -6.44 24.87 2.10
CA LEU A 121 -6.79 25.62 3.32
C LEU A 121 -5.65 26.54 3.77
N LEU A 122 -4.41 26.04 3.78
CA LEU A 122 -3.24 26.86 4.14
C LEU A 122 -3.03 28.03 3.17
N THR A 123 -3.22 27.80 1.86
CA THR A 123 -3.16 28.85 0.86
C THR A 123 -4.25 29.90 1.09
N ALA A 124 -5.48 29.50 1.37
CA ALA A 124 -6.58 30.42 1.65
C ALA A 124 -6.30 31.31 2.89
N LEU A 125 -5.77 30.73 3.97
CA LEU A 125 -5.36 31.49 5.15
C LEU A 125 -4.23 32.49 4.84
N GLY A 126 -3.30 32.11 3.96
CA GLY A 126 -2.26 33.00 3.45
C GLY A 126 -2.83 34.18 2.66
N ILE A 127 -3.82 33.93 1.79
CA ILE A 127 -4.50 34.96 1.02
C ILE A 127 -5.21 35.96 1.95
N ILE A 128 -5.93 35.49 2.97
CA ILE A 128 -6.60 36.36 3.96
C ILE A 128 -5.60 37.28 4.65
N ARG A 129 -4.41 36.77 4.98
CA ARG A 129 -3.33 37.57 5.57
C ARG A 129 -2.86 38.68 4.62
N PHE A 130 -2.67 38.39 3.33
CA PHE A 130 -2.29 39.40 2.34
C PHE A 130 -3.39 40.44 2.10
N ILE A 131 -4.66 40.03 2.14
CA ILE A 131 -5.80 40.96 2.06
C ILE A 131 -5.82 41.91 3.26
N GLY A 132 -5.62 41.40 4.49
CA GLY A 132 -5.53 42.23 5.69
C GLY A 132 -4.38 43.26 5.62
N LEU A 133 -3.22 42.86 5.09
CA LEU A 133 -2.12 43.78 4.80
C LEU A 133 -2.51 44.87 3.78
N GLY A 134 -3.16 44.47 2.68
CA GLY A 134 -3.56 45.39 1.61
C GLY A 134 -4.65 46.38 2.02
N LEU A 135 -5.54 45.99 2.94
CA LEU A 135 -6.61 46.83 3.47
C LEU A 135 -6.18 47.68 4.68
N GLY A 136 -4.96 47.49 5.20
CA GLY A 136 -4.50 48.14 6.43
C GLY A 136 -5.18 47.60 7.71
N ASP A 137 -5.95 46.52 7.61
CA ASP A 137 -6.61 45.89 8.76
C ASP A 137 -5.65 44.92 9.47
N ARG A 138 -5.06 45.42 10.56
CA ARG A 138 -4.19 44.63 11.43
C ARG A 138 -4.89 43.42 12.05
N SER A 139 -6.19 43.52 12.35
CA SER A 139 -6.93 42.44 12.99
C SER A 139 -7.04 41.24 12.06
N LEU A 140 -7.40 41.49 10.79
CA LEU A 140 -7.51 40.44 9.78
C LEU A 140 -6.15 39.80 9.45
N TYR A 141 -5.09 40.61 9.38
CA TYR A 141 -3.72 40.12 9.20
C TYR A 141 -3.28 39.19 10.34
N ILE A 142 -3.50 39.60 11.58
CA ILE A 142 -3.13 38.83 12.78
C ILE A 142 -3.96 37.54 12.84
N PHE A 143 -5.28 37.63 12.61
CA PHE A 143 -6.17 36.47 12.67
C PHE A 143 -5.81 35.42 11.61
N GLY A 144 -5.58 35.83 10.36
CA GLY A 144 -5.12 34.93 9.31
C GLY A 144 -3.77 34.28 9.62
N GLY A 145 -2.84 35.03 10.22
CA GLY A 145 -1.54 34.53 10.66
C GLY A 145 -1.63 33.50 11.79
N VAL A 146 -2.44 33.75 12.82
CA VAL A 146 -2.65 32.83 13.94
C VAL A 146 -3.34 31.55 13.47
N ALA A 147 -4.38 31.67 12.64
CA ALA A 147 -5.09 30.53 12.07
C ALA A 147 -4.14 29.65 11.21
N MET A 148 -3.26 30.27 10.42
CA MET A 148 -2.26 29.54 9.63
C MET A 148 -1.28 28.76 10.52
N LEU A 149 -0.77 29.35 11.60
CA LEU A 149 0.13 28.66 12.53
C LEU A 149 -0.54 27.46 13.22
N ILE A 150 -1.80 27.61 13.62
CA ILE A 150 -2.60 26.52 14.19
C ILE A 150 -2.77 25.40 13.16
N ALA A 151 -3.12 25.73 11.92
CA ALA A 151 -3.29 24.74 10.84
C ALA A 151 -2.00 23.98 10.51
N ILE A 152 -0.84 24.67 10.50
CA ILE A 152 0.47 24.04 10.31
C ILE A 152 0.80 23.11 11.49
N SER A 153 0.56 23.53 12.73
CA SER A 153 0.79 22.70 13.92
C SER A 153 -0.05 21.42 13.90
N LEU A 154 -1.34 21.54 13.60
CA LEU A 154 -2.26 20.41 13.41
C LEU A 154 -1.79 19.45 12.31
N ARG A 155 -1.28 19.98 11.19
CA ARG A 155 -0.71 19.17 10.11
C ARG A 155 0.49 18.34 10.60
N TYR A 156 1.42 18.94 11.32
CA TYR A 156 2.58 18.23 11.86
C TYR A 156 2.18 17.16 12.88
N MET A 157 1.23 17.46 13.78
CA MET A 157 0.69 16.47 14.71
C MET A 157 -0.02 15.32 13.98
N GLY A 158 -0.86 15.60 13.00
CA GLY A 158 -1.55 14.57 12.21
C GLY A 158 -0.59 13.67 11.43
N ILE A 159 0.47 14.23 10.86
CA ILE A 159 1.54 13.46 10.20
C ILE A 159 2.27 12.60 11.24
N GLY A 160 2.59 13.13 12.42
CA GLY A 160 3.25 12.40 13.50
C GLY A 160 2.43 11.22 14.03
N LEU A 161 1.12 11.41 14.23
CA LEU A 161 0.19 10.36 14.64
C LEU A 161 0.03 9.28 13.54
N ASN A 162 -0.04 9.68 12.28
CA ASN A 162 -0.09 8.75 11.14
C ASN A 162 1.21 7.95 11.00
N GLN A 163 2.37 8.56 11.26
CA GLN A 163 3.66 7.85 11.31
C GLN A 163 3.74 6.87 12.50
N ALA A 164 3.21 7.22 13.67
CA ALA A 164 3.12 6.32 14.81
C ALA A 164 2.20 5.11 14.53
N ALA A 165 1.07 5.33 13.85
CA ALA A 165 0.20 4.26 13.38
C ALA A 165 0.90 3.32 12.37
N ARG A 166 1.72 3.87 11.46
CA ARG A 166 2.54 3.10 10.50
C ARG A 166 3.62 2.24 11.15
N ARG A 167 4.08 2.59 12.37
CA ARG A 167 5.13 1.86 13.10
C ARG A 167 4.61 0.73 13.98
N LYS A 168 3.29 0.51 14.08
CA LYS A 168 2.76 -0.61 14.86
C LYS A 168 3.03 -1.91 14.09
N PRO A 169 3.93 -2.80 14.55
CA PRO A 169 4.09 -4.10 13.91
C PRO A 169 2.78 -4.87 14.01
N LEU A 170 2.33 -5.43 12.89
CA LEU A 170 1.27 -6.44 12.85
C LEU A 170 1.77 -7.66 13.62
N GLY A 171 1.54 -7.68 14.94
CA GLY A 171 1.99 -8.76 15.81
C GLY A 171 1.88 -8.39 17.27
N LYS A 172 0.65 -8.50 17.80
CA LYS A 172 0.32 -8.99 19.15
C LYS A 172 -1.18 -8.81 19.40
N LYS A 173 -1.94 -9.86 19.12
CA LYS A 173 -2.97 -10.36 20.02
C LYS A 173 -2.61 -11.80 20.32
#